data_AF-A0A291N693-F1
#
_entry.id   AF-A0A291N693-F1
#
_cell.length_a   1.000
_cell.length_b   1.000
_cell.length_c   1.000
_cell.angle_alpha   90.00
_cell.angle_beta   90.00
_cell.angle_gamma   90.00
#
_symmetry.space_group_name_H-M   'P 1'
#
loop_
_entity.id
_entity.type
_entity.pdbx_description
1 polymer ?
#
loop_
_entity_poly.entity_id
_entity_poly.type
_entity_poly.pdbx_seq_one_letter_code
_entity_poly.pdbx_strand_id
1 'polypeptide(L)'
;MTRKDRALPFIERCWALFQEATSADAEDGRDGNLRGVLATGLRAKGSNRGILAQNAAFTQIIDDLAAHRITAEEAKRAAWRVRRVHDIVPQLQANFAFSRAYTAEQGGKTDAAKLTGPRFYLETRILSDGVPPWMQSGERIDWEPQANWLSELSSSFIEIRNIDLSAEHREMSIRTGREIIKSLNFSN
;
A
#
# COMPACT_ATOMS: atom_id res chain seq x y z
N MET A 1 -0.92 6.12 23.47
CA MET A 1 -0.96 4.82 22.76
C MET A 1 -0.22 4.99 21.44
N THR A 2 1.09 4.76 21.45
CA THR A 2 1.95 4.81 20.25
C THR A 2 1.44 3.79 19.24
N ARG A 3 1.22 4.23 18.01
CA ARG A 3 0.71 3.40 16.92
C ARG A 3 1.77 2.31 16.67
N LYS A 4 1.58 1.09 17.24
CA LYS A 4 2.49 -0.06 17.05
C LYS A 4 2.93 -0.11 15.59
N ASP A 5 4.24 -0.12 15.33
CA ASP A 5 4.78 -0.11 13.98
C ASP A 5 4.22 -1.27 13.17
N ARG A 6 3.33 -0.94 12.23
CA ARG A 6 2.65 -1.92 11.38
C ARG A 6 3.48 -2.32 10.16
N ALA A 7 4.64 -1.69 9.98
CA ALA A 7 5.51 -1.91 8.82
C ALA A 7 6.08 -3.32 8.81
N LEU A 8 6.72 -3.76 9.89
CA LEU A 8 7.31 -5.12 9.97
C LEU A 8 6.25 -6.21 9.75
N PRO A 9 5.11 -6.25 10.48
CA PRO A 9 4.06 -7.23 10.20
C PRO A 9 3.48 -7.16 8.79
N PHE A 10 3.53 -6.00 8.12
CA PHE A 10 3.06 -5.87 6.75
C PHE A 10 4.07 -6.45 5.75
N ILE A 11 5.37 -6.20 5.94
CA ILE A 11 6.45 -6.80 5.15
C ILE A 11 6.36 -8.33 5.23
N GLU A 12 6.22 -8.88 6.44
CA GLU A 12 6.11 -10.34 6.65
C GLU A 12 4.91 -10.93 5.90
N ARG A 13 3.74 -10.30 5.98
CA ARG A 13 2.54 -10.75 5.24
C ARG A 13 2.71 -10.66 3.73
N CYS A 14 3.33 -9.61 3.22
CA CYS A 14 3.61 -9.47 1.79
C CYS A 14 4.61 -10.52 1.30
N TRP A 15 5.64 -10.82 2.10
CA TRP A 15 6.61 -11.87 1.80
C TRP A 15 5.95 -13.25 1.79
N ALA A 16 5.17 -13.58 2.82
CA ALA A 16 4.43 -14.84 2.89
C ALA A 16 3.46 -15.01 1.70
N LEU A 17 2.72 -13.94 1.36
CA LEU A 17 1.82 -13.94 0.19
C LEU A 17 2.58 -14.14 -1.12
N PHE A 18 3.75 -13.49 -1.29
CA PHE A 18 4.59 -13.69 -2.47
C PHE A 18 5.06 -15.14 -2.58
N GLN A 19 5.50 -15.75 -1.48
CA GLN A 19 5.92 -17.15 -1.46
C GLN A 19 4.77 -18.09 -1.80
N GLU A 20 3.61 -17.91 -1.17
CA GLU A 20 2.41 -18.73 -1.42
C GLU A 20 1.94 -18.61 -2.88
N ALA A 21 1.87 -17.39 -3.41
CA ALA A 21 1.48 -17.17 -4.80
C ALA A 21 2.51 -17.75 -5.79
N THR A 22 3.80 -17.66 -5.48
CA THR A 22 4.86 -18.27 -6.29
C THR A 22 4.74 -19.79 -6.28
N SER A 23 4.49 -20.40 -5.12
CA SER A 23 4.27 -21.85 -5.02
C SER A 23 3.02 -22.31 -5.77
N ALA A 24 1.92 -21.56 -5.68
CA ALA A 24 0.70 -21.85 -6.43
C ALA A 24 0.91 -21.77 -7.95
N ASP A 25 1.62 -20.73 -8.43
CA ASP A 25 1.99 -20.61 -9.85
C ASP A 25 2.89 -21.78 -10.29
N ALA A 26 3.78 -22.25 -9.42
CA ALA A 26 4.64 -23.41 -9.69
C ALA A 26 3.84 -24.70 -9.89
N GLU A 27 2.88 -24.96 -8.99
CA GLU A 27 1.99 -26.13 -9.06
C GLU A 27 1.15 -26.14 -10.35
N ASP A 28 0.75 -24.96 -10.84
CA ASP A 28 0.02 -24.76 -12.09
C ASP A 28 0.92 -24.77 -13.35
N GLY A 29 2.24 -24.97 -13.20
CA GLY A 29 3.20 -24.95 -14.31
C GLY A 29 3.42 -23.55 -14.91
N ARG A 30 3.09 -22.49 -14.16
CA ARG A 30 3.26 -21.07 -14.53
C ARG A 30 4.47 -20.43 -13.87
N ASP A 31 5.40 -21.27 -13.42
CA ASP A 31 6.62 -20.89 -12.73
C ASP A 31 7.32 -19.68 -13.37
N GLY A 32 7.66 -18.71 -12.52
CA GLY A 32 8.57 -17.63 -12.88
C GLY A 32 7.95 -16.35 -13.45
N ASN A 33 6.65 -16.11 -13.26
CA ASN A 33 5.99 -14.89 -13.75
C ASN A 33 5.69 -13.83 -12.68
N LEU A 34 5.70 -14.20 -11.40
CA LEU A 34 5.21 -13.32 -10.34
C LEU A 34 6.31 -12.40 -9.80
N ARG A 35 6.09 -11.09 -9.91
CA ARG A 35 6.96 -10.05 -9.33
C ARG A 35 6.24 -9.35 -8.20
N GLY A 36 6.88 -9.28 -7.03
CA GLY A 36 6.40 -8.48 -5.90
C GLY A 36 7.23 -7.21 -5.77
N VAL A 37 6.59 -6.05 -5.62
CA VAL A 37 7.28 -4.79 -5.29
C VAL A 37 6.59 -4.15 -4.09
N LEU A 38 7.36 -3.94 -3.02
CA LEU A 38 6.92 -3.27 -1.81
C LEU A 38 7.65 -1.93 -1.67
N ALA A 39 6.91 -0.83 -1.80
CA ALA A 39 7.41 0.52 -1.66
C ALA A 39 6.56 1.34 -0.68
N THR A 40 7.19 2.33 -0.06
CA THR A 40 6.54 3.37 0.73
C THR A 40 5.81 4.34 -0.18
N GLY A 41 4.71 4.90 0.34
CA GLY A 41 3.94 5.91 -0.37
C GLY A 41 3.07 6.68 0.59
N LEU A 42 2.74 7.92 0.22
CA LEU A 42 1.67 8.63 0.90
C LEU A 42 0.33 8.15 0.36
N ARG A 43 -0.57 7.84 1.27
CA ARG A 43 -1.97 7.61 0.91
C ARG A 43 -2.69 8.95 0.99
N ALA A 44 -3.15 9.47 -0.14
CA ALA A 44 -4.12 10.55 -0.18
C ALA A 44 -5.37 10.09 0.58
N LYS A 45 -5.55 10.62 1.78
CA LYS A 45 -6.83 10.51 2.48
C LYS A 45 -7.70 11.61 1.91
N GLY A 46 -8.66 11.25 1.05
CA GLY A 46 -9.71 12.17 0.66
C GLY A 46 -10.39 12.77 1.88
N SER A 47 -11.05 13.92 1.70
CA SER A 47 -11.85 14.50 2.77
C SER A 47 -12.93 13.52 3.22
N ASN A 48 -12.99 13.21 4.51
CA ASN A 48 -14.09 12.44 5.10
C ASN A 48 -15.45 13.15 4.98
N ARG A 49 -15.52 14.37 4.41
CA ARG A 49 -16.75 15.14 4.21
C ARG A 49 -17.87 14.35 3.54
N GLY A 50 -17.56 13.53 2.52
CA GLY A 50 -18.58 12.70 1.86
C GLY A 50 -19.18 11.64 2.79
N ILE A 51 -18.33 10.96 3.57
CA ILE A 51 -18.74 9.95 4.56
C ILE A 51 -19.49 10.61 5.72
N LEU A 52 -19.01 11.76 6.20
CA LEU A 52 -19.64 12.52 7.28
C LEU A 52 -21.01 13.09 6.87
N ALA A 53 -21.13 13.61 5.65
CA ALA A 53 -22.40 14.10 5.10
C ALA A 53 -23.40 12.95 4.92
N GLN A 54 -22.94 11.77 4.51
CA GLN A 54 -23.77 10.58 4.39
C GLN A 54 -24.27 10.11 5.76
N ASN A 55 -23.38 10.05 6.75
CA ASN A 55 -23.74 9.69 8.13
C ASN A 55 -24.73 10.70 8.73
N ALA A 56 -24.52 12.00 8.52
CA ALA A 56 -25.45 13.04 8.96
C ALA A 56 -26.83 12.87 8.31
N ALA A 57 -26.90 12.54 7.02
CA ALA A 57 -28.16 12.28 6.34
C ALA A 57 -28.88 11.03 6.88
N PHE A 58 -28.15 9.96 7.21
CA PHE A 58 -28.72 8.77 7.84
C PHE A 58 -29.20 9.04 9.27
N THR A 59 -28.42 9.76 10.07
CA THR A 59 -28.82 10.18 11.43
C THR A 59 -30.11 11.00 11.37
N GLN A 60 -30.21 11.95 10.45
CA GLN A 60 -31.42 12.75 10.27
C GLN A 60 -32.64 11.90 9.91
N ILE A 61 -32.51 10.91 9.03
CA ILE A 61 -33.61 10.00 8.67
C ILE A 61 -34.07 9.17 9.89
N ILE A 62 -33.12 8.71 10.71
CA ILE A 62 -33.42 7.95 11.94
C ILE A 62 -34.13 8.85 12.96
N ASP A 63 -33.64 10.07 13.16
CA ASP A 63 -34.21 11.05 14.08
C ASP A 63 -35.62 11.49 13.63
N ASP A 64 -35.85 11.66 12.33
CA ASP A 64 -37.16 11.99 11.78
C ASP A 64 -38.15 10.83 11.89
N LEU A 65 -37.69 9.59 11.73
CA LEU A 65 -38.53 8.41 11.92
C LEU A 65 -38.88 8.21 13.41
N ALA A 66 -37.90 8.37 14.30
CA ALA A 66 -38.07 8.26 15.75
C ALA A 66 -39.00 9.35 16.31
N ALA A 67 -38.96 10.55 15.72
CA ALA A 67 -39.86 11.65 16.05
C ALA A 67 -41.23 11.57 15.32
N HIS A 68 -41.52 10.48 14.60
CA HIS A 68 -42.73 10.31 13.80
C HIS A 68 -42.98 11.42 12.76
N ARG A 69 -41.93 12.13 12.32
CA ARG A 69 -41.99 13.17 11.28
C ARG A 69 -42.04 12.58 9.87
N ILE A 70 -41.58 11.34 9.71
CA ILE A 70 -41.70 10.55 8.48
C ILE A 70 -42.23 9.16 8.80
N THR A 71 -42.93 8.55 7.85
CA THR A 71 -43.37 7.15 7.94
C THR A 71 -42.24 6.17 7.65
N ALA A 72 -42.41 4.91 8.06
CA ALA A 72 -41.42 3.86 7.79
C ALA A 72 -41.15 3.68 6.27
N GLU A 73 -42.16 3.84 5.41
CA GLU A 73 -42.00 3.75 3.96
C GLU A 73 -41.31 4.97 3.34
N GLU A 74 -41.46 6.14 3.96
CA GLU A 74 -40.71 7.35 3.58
C GLU A 74 -39.25 7.27 4.03
N ALA A 75 -38.99 6.76 5.24
CA ALA A 75 -37.64 6.50 5.74
C ALA A 75 -36.88 5.52 4.85
N LYS A 76 -37.54 4.43 4.41
CA LYS A 76 -36.97 3.50 3.42
C LYS A 76 -36.63 4.21 2.12
N ARG A 77 -37.58 4.95 1.52
CA ARG A 77 -37.33 5.69 0.27
C ARG A 77 -36.23 6.74 0.40
N ALA A 78 -36.15 7.44 1.54
CA ALA A 78 -35.11 8.41 1.82
C ALA A 78 -33.73 7.75 1.93
N ALA A 79 -33.63 6.63 2.67
CA ALA A 79 -32.41 5.85 2.81
C ALA A 79 -31.88 5.32 1.47
N TRP A 80 -32.78 4.92 0.55
CA TRP A 80 -32.42 4.49 -0.81
C TRP A 80 -31.81 5.62 -1.67
N ARG A 81 -32.17 6.89 -1.42
CA ARG A 81 -31.66 8.05 -2.15
C ARG A 81 -30.31 8.54 -1.64
N VAL A 82 -29.90 8.12 -0.44
CA VAL A 82 -28.56 8.42 0.10
C VAL A 82 -27.54 7.58 -0.70
N ARG A 83 -27.02 8.18 -1.78
CA ARG A 83 -26.13 7.55 -2.76
C ARG A 83 -24.98 6.80 -2.05
N ARG A 84 -24.92 5.49 -2.25
CA ARG A 84 -23.80 4.65 -1.82
C ARG A 84 -22.59 4.97 -2.72
N VAL A 85 -21.52 5.53 -2.15
CA VAL A 85 -20.22 5.61 -2.83
C VAL A 85 -19.61 4.21 -2.81
N HIS A 86 -20.11 3.30 -3.65
CA HIS A 86 -19.78 1.87 -3.52
C HIS A 86 -18.73 1.33 -4.45
N ASP A 87 -18.29 2.03 -5.50
CA ASP A 87 -17.37 1.35 -6.44
C ASP A 87 -16.21 2.16 -7.01
N ILE A 88 -16.16 3.46 -6.77
CA ILE A 88 -15.00 4.25 -7.19
C ILE A 88 -14.71 5.18 -6.04
N VAL A 89 -13.63 4.88 -5.32
CA VAL A 89 -12.93 5.86 -4.51
C VAL A 89 -11.84 6.39 -5.44
N PRO A 90 -12.03 7.52 -6.14
CA PRO A 90 -11.00 8.06 -7.05
C PRO A 90 -9.65 8.21 -6.35
N GLN A 91 -9.67 8.40 -5.03
CA GLN A 91 -8.48 8.43 -4.20
C GLN A 91 -7.78 7.07 -4.12
N LEU A 92 -8.48 5.94 -4.12
CA LEU A 92 -7.85 4.62 -4.23
C LEU A 92 -7.20 4.47 -5.61
N GLN A 93 -7.91 4.78 -6.70
CA GLN A 93 -7.35 4.67 -8.05
C GLN A 93 -6.13 5.60 -8.27
N ALA A 94 -6.19 6.84 -7.80
CA ALA A 94 -5.07 7.77 -7.84
C ALA A 94 -3.89 7.31 -6.96
N ASN A 95 -4.17 6.76 -5.77
CA ASN A 95 -3.11 6.20 -4.90
C ASN A 95 -2.42 4.98 -5.55
N PHE A 96 -3.15 4.16 -6.32
CA PHE A 96 -2.59 2.99 -6.98
C PHE A 96 -1.80 3.36 -8.24
N ALA A 97 -2.39 4.15 -9.15
CA ALA A 97 -1.81 4.49 -10.46
C ALA A 97 -0.50 5.31 -10.39
N PHE A 98 -0.30 6.05 -9.30
CA PHE A 98 0.92 6.84 -9.06
C PHE A 98 1.75 6.32 -7.88
N SER A 99 1.47 5.10 -7.41
CA SER A 99 2.31 4.52 -6.36
C SER A 99 3.68 4.16 -6.93
N ARG A 100 4.74 4.46 -6.17
CA ARG A 100 6.10 4.03 -6.49
C ARG A 100 6.17 2.52 -6.77
N ALA A 101 5.45 1.70 -6.01
CA ALA A 101 5.38 0.26 -6.22
C ALA A 101 4.80 -0.11 -7.59
N TYR A 102 3.70 0.53 -8.01
CA TYR A 102 3.09 0.29 -9.32
C TYR A 102 4.00 0.75 -10.47
N THR A 103 4.54 1.97 -10.38
CA THR A 103 5.45 2.49 -11.41
C THR A 103 6.72 1.64 -11.53
N ALA A 104 7.28 1.19 -10.41
CA ALA A 104 8.45 0.32 -10.38
C ALA A 104 8.17 -1.09 -10.93
N GLU A 105 7.00 -1.66 -10.62
CA GLU A 105 6.58 -2.96 -11.14
C GLU A 105 6.38 -2.92 -12.66
N GLN A 106 5.64 -1.91 -13.16
CA GLN A 106 5.40 -1.73 -14.60
C GLN A 106 6.69 -1.36 -15.37
N GLY A 107 7.54 -0.50 -14.78
CA GLY A 107 8.80 -0.08 -15.37
C GLY A 107 9.77 -1.24 -15.63
N GLY A 108 9.73 -2.30 -14.82
CA GLY A 108 10.57 -3.49 -15.05
C GLY A 108 10.18 -4.34 -16.27
N LYS A 109 9.27 -3.88 -17.15
CA LYS A 109 9.03 -4.44 -18.49
C LYS A 109 9.82 -3.70 -19.59
N THR A 110 10.24 -2.46 -19.34
CA THR A 110 10.79 -1.54 -20.33
C THR A 110 12.13 -0.93 -19.94
N ASP A 111 12.45 -0.87 -18.65
CA ASP A 111 13.71 -0.34 -18.15
C ASP A 111 14.76 -1.45 -18.10
N ALA A 112 15.84 -1.29 -18.87
CA ALA A 112 17.01 -2.16 -18.88
C ALA A 112 17.75 -2.20 -17.52
N ALA A 113 17.31 -1.41 -16.53
CA ALA A 113 17.86 -1.35 -15.19
C ALA A 113 16.83 -1.75 -14.11
N LYS A 114 16.92 -3.03 -13.71
CA LYS A 114 17.17 -3.48 -12.33
C LYS A 114 16.03 -4.09 -11.47
N LEU A 115 14.74 -3.99 -11.80
CA LEU A 115 13.69 -4.79 -11.11
C LEU A 115 13.15 -5.90 -12.02
N THR A 116 13.98 -6.90 -12.32
CA THR A 116 13.70 -7.90 -13.36
C THR A 116 13.29 -9.26 -12.76
N GLY A 117 12.56 -10.04 -13.56
CA GLY A 117 12.19 -11.41 -13.20
C GLY A 117 11.19 -11.57 -12.03
N PRO A 118 10.94 -12.83 -11.63
CA PRO A 118 9.96 -13.20 -10.62
C PRO A 118 10.53 -13.13 -9.21
N ARG A 119 10.79 -11.91 -8.75
CA ARG A 119 11.43 -11.65 -7.46
C ARG A 119 10.57 -10.74 -6.60
N PHE A 120 10.82 -10.78 -5.29
CA PHE A 120 10.25 -9.83 -4.35
C PHE A 120 11.24 -8.70 -4.08
N TYR A 121 10.82 -7.47 -4.33
CA TYR A 121 11.64 -6.28 -4.17
C TYR A 121 11.11 -5.41 -3.03
N LEU A 122 12.02 -5.00 -2.15
CA LEU A 122 11.72 -4.12 -1.02
C LEU A 122 12.43 -2.78 -1.20
N GLU A 123 11.70 -1.68 -1.01
CA GLU A 123 12.30 -0.36 -0.97
C GLU A 123 13.16 -0.17 0.29
N THR A 124 14.43 0.16 0.08
CA THR A 124 15.43 0.36 1.13
C THR A 124 15.11 1.52 2.08
N ARG A 125 14.28 2.50 1.68
CA ARG A 125 13.83 3.61 2.56
C ARG A 125 13.06 3.12 3.79
N ILE A 126 12.54 1.90 3.76
CA ILE A 126 11.85 1.26 4.89
C ILE A 126 12.84 0.88 6.00
N LEU A 127 14.11 0.67 5.66
CA LEU A 127 15.14 0.18 6.57
C LEU A 127 15.82 1.35 7.29
N SER A 128 16.10 1.19 8.58
CA SER A 128 16.76 2.23 9.39
C SER A 128 18.22 2.39 8.97
N ASP A 129 19.00 1.31 9.08
CA ASP A 129 20.46 1.29 8.95
C ASP A 129 20.95 0.29 7.87
N GLY A 130 20.27 0.26 6.73
CA GLY A 130 20.60 -0.65 5.63
C GLY A 130 19.99 -2.05 5.80
N VAL A 131 20.50 -3.04 5.05
CA VAL A 131 19.97 -4.40 5.08
C VAL A 131 20.36 -5.08 6.39
N PRO A 132 19.39 -5.48 7.23
CA PRO A 132 19.71 -6.11 8.50
C PRO A 132 20.12 -7.58 8.32
N PRO A 133 20.88 -8.16 9.26
CA PRO A 133 21.40 -9.53 9.14
C PRO A 133 20.33 -10.62 9.00
N TRP A 134 19.11 -10.36 9.47
CA TRP A 134 17.97 -11.27 9.37
C TRP A 134 17.28 -11.25 7.99
N MET A 135 17.69 -10.35 7.08
CA MET A 135 17.29 -10.38 5.68
C MET A 135 18.44 -10.85 4.81
N GLN A 136 18.20 -11.87 3.98
CA GLN A 136 19.09 -12.17 2.87
C GLN A 136 18.61 -11.40 1.64
N SER A 137 19.48 -10.54 1.10
CA SER A 137 19.14 -9.69 -0.03
C SER A 137 20.11 -9.80 -1.20
N GLY A 138 19.64 -9.37 -2.37
CA GLY A 138 20.52 -9.03 -3.49
C GLY A 138 21.22 -7.67 -3.30
N GLU A 139 21.88 -7.23 -4.36
CA GLU A 139 22.51 -5.90 -4.42
C GLU A 139 21.48 -4.78 -4.39
N ARG A 140 21.94 -3.59 -3.99
CA ARG A 140 21.14 -2.38 -4.04
C ARG A 140 20.88 -1.97 -5.49
N ILE A 141 19.63 -1.65 -5.75
CA ILE A 141 19.11 -1.23 -7.05
C ILE A 141 18.66 0.21 -6.92
N ASP A 142 19.47 1.16 -7.39
CA ASP A 142 18.99 2.54 -7.58
C ASP A 142 18.09 2.56 -8.82
N TRP A 143 16.81 2.87 -8.59
CA TRP A 143 15.73 2.86 -9.56
C TRP A 143 15.17 4.26 -9.78
N GLU A 144 14.97 4.60 -11.04
CA GLU A 144 14.36 5.85 -11.46
C GLU A 144 13.27 5.55 -12.49
N PRO A 145 12.12 6.23 -12.44
CA PRO A 145 11.09 6.05 -13.44
C PRO A 145 11.52 6.67 -14.78
N GLN A 146 11.25 5.96 -15.88
CA GLN A 146 11.55 6.42 -17.24
C GLN A 146 10.94 7.80 -17.57
N ALA A 147 9.75 8.08 -17.05
CA ALA A 147 9.08 9.34 -17.26
C ALA A 147 9.65 10.41 -16.32
N ASN A 148 10.34 11.41 -16.87
CA ASN A 148 10.99 12.48 -16.09
C ASN A 148 10.04 13.22 -15.13
N TRP A 149 8.75 13.35 -15.47
CA TRP A 149 7.74 13.97 -14.61
C TRP A 149 7.37 13.13 -13.38
N LEU A 150 7.82 11.88 -13.30
CA LEU A 150 7.73 11.00 -12.15
C LEU A 150 9.04 10.88 -11.37
N SER A 151 10.10 11.62 -11.73
CA SER A 151 11.45 11.50 -11.11
C SER A 151 11.46 11.65 -9.58
N GLU A 152 10.48 12.32 -8.98
CA GLU A 152 10.31 12.39 -7.52
C GLU A 152 9.99 11.02 -6.87
N LEU A 153 9.55 10.05 -7.67
CA LEU A 153 9.32 8.68 -7.23
C LEU A 153 10.61 7.85 -7.19
N SER A 154 11.74 8.32 -7.74
CA SER A 154 13.02 7.61 -7.72
C SER A 154 13.39 7.13 -6.32
N SER A 155 13.93 5.93 -6.23
CA SER A 155 14.28 5.32 -4.95
C SER A 155 15.28 4.20 -5.13
N SER A 156 15.56 3.47 -4.05
CA SER A 156 16.43 2.31 -4.08
C SER A 156 15.74 1.09 -3.51
N PHE A 157 15.92 -0.04 -4.18
CA PHE A 157 15.33 -1.33 -3.85
C PHE A 157 16.41 -2.38 -3.59
N ILE A 158 16.00 -3.49 -2.98
CA ILE A 158 16.77 -4.73 -2.86
C ILE A 158 15.85 -5.90 -3.20
N GLU A 159 16.42 -6.94 -3.84
CA GLU A 159 15.77 -8.26 -3.90
C GLU A 159 15.77 -8.87 -2.50
N ILE A 160 14.63 -9.38 -2.03
CA ILE A 160 14.55 -10.22 -0.84
C ILE A 160 14.59 -11.68 -1.28
N ARG A 161 15.59 -12.41 -0.78
CA ARG A 161 15.77 -13.84 -1.00
C ARG A 161 15.25 -14.66 0.18
N ASN A 162 15.41 -14.13 1.39
CA ASN A 162 14.89 -14.74 2.60
C ASN A 162 14.67 -13.69 3.70
N ILE A 163 13.71 -13.98 4.58
CA ILE A 163 13.48 -13.27 5.83
C ILE A 163 13.53 -14.30 6.97
N ASP A 164 14.49 -14.16 7.87
CA ASP A 164 14.52 -14.93 9.10
C ASP A 164 13.48 -14.39 10.09
N LEU A 165 12.37 -15.13 10.22
CA LEU A 165 11.28 -14.78 11.13
C LEU A 165 11.59 -15.07 12.60
N SER A 166 12.67 -15.79 12.89
CA SER A 166 13.06 -16.16 14.25
C SER A 166 14.00 -15.15 14.91
N ALA A 167 14.62 -14.26 14.13
CA ALA A 167 15.55 -13.28 14.67
C ALA A 167 14.89 -12.32 15.67
N GLU A 168 15.63 -11.98 16.72
CA GLU A 168 15.19 -11.05 17.76
C GLU A 168 15.35 -9.60 17.31
N HIS A 169 14.55 -8.71 17.90
CA HIS A 169 14.63 -7.25 17.73
C HIS A 169 14.57 -6.73 16.28
N ARG A 170 13.94 -7.48 15.37
CA ARG A 170 13.80 -7.14 13.94
C ARG A 170 13.14 -5.77 13.71
N GLU A 171 12.25 -5.38 14.61
CA GLU A 171 11.54 -4.10 14.57
C GLU A 171 12.48 -2.90 14.64
N MET A 172 13.66 -3.02 15.26
CA MET A 172 14.63 -1.93 15.35
C MET A 172 15.28 -1.61 13.99
N SER A 173 15.30 -2.58 13.07
CA SER A 173 15.85 -2.42 11.72
C SER A 173 14.86 -1.77 10.74
N ILE A 174 13.63 -1.53 11.17
CA ILE A 174 12.55 -0.97 10.34
C ILE A 174 12.23 0.44 10.82
N ARG A 175 12.25 1.41 9.90
CA ARG A 175 11.85 2.78 10.19
C ARG A 175 10.38 2.82 10.60
N THR A 176 10.12 3.66 11.59
CA THR A 176 8.76 4.03 11.98
C THR A 176 8.08 4.81 10.87
N GLY A 177 6.74 4.85 10.90
CA GLY A 177 5.99 5.66 9.93
C GLY A 177 6.38 7.15 9.92
N ARG A 178 6.83 7.70 11.05
CA ARG A 178 7.30 9.10 11.13
C ARG A 178 8.65 9.29 10.43
N GLU A 179 9.57 8.35 10.59
CA GLU A 179 10.87 8.38 9.93
C GLU A 179 10.74 8.17 8.43
N ILE A 180 9.83 7.27 8.00
CA ILE A 180 9.51 7.10 6.58
C ILE A 180 8.98 8.41 5.99
N ILE A 181 8.04 9.09 6.66
CA ILE A 181 7.53 10.40 6.20
C ILE A 181 8.65 11.43 6.07
N LYS A 182 9.55 11.53 7.07
CA LYS A 182 10.71 12.43 6.98
C LYS A 182 11.61 12.08 5.79
N SER A 183 11.81 10.79 5.51
CA SER A 183 12.63 10.34 4.38
C SER A 183 11.99 10.55 3.00
N LEU A 184 10.68 10.86 2.95
CA LEU A 184 9.98 11.12 1.70
C LEU A 184 10.18 12.55 1.18
N ASN A 185 10.82 13.45 1.95
CA ASN A 185 11.19 14.82 1.57
C ASN A 185 10.36 15.40 0.42
N PHE A 186 9.13 15.81 0.72
CA PHE A 186 8.47 16.81 -0.12
C PHE A 186 9.18 18.11 0.16
N SER A 187 9.98 18.60 -0.78
CA SER A 187 10.46 19.98 -0.75
C SER A 187 9.23 20.89 -0.62
N ASN A 188 9.15 21.64 0.48
CA ASN A 188 8.25 22.80 0.56
C ASN A 188 8.75 23.89 -0.38
#